data_AF-A0A5K0XT42-F1
#
_entry.id   AF-A0A5K0XT42-F1
#
_cell.length_a   1.000
_cell.length_b   1.000
_cell.length_c   1.000
_cell.angle_alpha   90.00
_cell.angle_beta   90.00
_cell.angle_gamma   90.00
#
_symmetry.space_group_name_H-M   'P 1'
#
loop_
_entity.id
_entity.type
_entity.pdbx_description
1 polymer ?
#
loop_
_entity_poly.entity_id
_entity_poly.type
_entity_poly.pdbx_seq_one_letter_code
_entity_poly.pdbx_strand_id
1 'polypeptide(L)' 'VTMPLGTYDGCSVGVSFLASPGSDQFLLNTVQKMHSSLAGEATTF' A
#
# COMPACT_ATOMS: atom_id res chain seq x y z
N VAL A 1 1.72 7.55 -5.09
CA VAL A 1 2.54 7.06 -3.95
C VAL A 1 2.74 5.58 -4.10
N THR A 2 3.98 5.11 -3.95
CA THR A 2 4.32 3.68 -4.04
C THR A 2 4.64 3.14 -2.67
N MET A 3 4.15 1.94 -2.36
CA MET A 3 4.42 1.27 -1.10
C MET A 3 4.80 -0.20 -1.32
N PRO A 4 5.80 -0.72 -0.59
CA PRO A 4 6.13 -2.13 -0.63
C PRO A 4 5.01 -2.94 0.03
N LEU A 5 4.64 -4.07 -0.58
CA LEU A 5 3.70 -5.03 0.01
C LEU A 5 4.41 -6.24 0.62
N GLY A 6 5.54 -6.64 0.06
CA GLY A 6 6.29 -7.80 0.55
C GLY A 6 7.23 -8.35 -0.51
N THR A 7 7.58 -9.62 -0.37
CA THR A 7 8.43 -10.36 -1.31
C THR A 7 7.70 -11.63 -1.75
N TYR A 8 7.70 -11.92 -3.04
CA TYR A 8 7.18 -13.16 -3.60
C TYR A 8 8.27 -13.80 -4.47
N ASP A 9 8.66 -15.03 -4.13
CA ASP A 9 9.74 -15.78 -4.81
C ASP A 9 11.05 -14.97 -4.95
N GLY A 10 11.45 -14.31 -3.87
CA GLY A 10 12.64 -13.46 -3.82
C GLY A 10 12.52 -12.10 -4.51
N CYS A 11 11.37 -11.79 -5.13
CA CYS A 11 11.13 -10.52 -5.82
C CYS A 11 10.26 -9.58 -4.97
N SER A 12 10.68 -8.32 -4.81
CA SER A 12 9.89 -7.31 -4.09
C SER A 12 8.62 -6.95 -4.85
N VAL A 13 7.47 -7.14 -4.20
CA VAL A 13 6.16 -6.77 -4.71
C VAL A 13 5.70 -5.49 -4.01
N GLY A 14 5.16 -4.56 -4.78
CA GLY A 14 4.62 -3.30 -4.29
C GLY A 14 3.42 -2.85 -5.10
N VAL A 15 2.72 -1.85 -4.58
CA VAL A 15 1.58 -1.23 -5.25
C VAL A 15 1.77 0.28 -5.32
N SER A 16 1.18 0.87 -6.37
CA SER A 16 1.24 2.31 -6.60
C SER A 16 -0.16 2.89 -6.66
N PHE A 17 -0.39 3.91 -5.85
CA PHE A 17 -1.62 4.69 -5.81
C PHE A 17 -1.49 5.94 -6.65
N LEU A 18 -2.50 6.18 -7.46
CA LEU A 18 -2.69 7.36 -8.29
C LEU A 18 -4.01 8.01 -7.87
N ALA A 19 -4.02 9.33 -7.75
CA ALA A 19 -5.24 10.10 -7.55
C ALA A 19 -5.21 11.32 -8.45
N SER A 20 -6.38 11.89 -8.68
CA SER A 20 -6.54 13.13 -9.42
C SER A 20 -5.81 14.29 -8.72
N PRO A 21 -5.37 15.33 -9.46
CA PRO A 21 -4.75 16.51 -8.86
C PRO A 21 -5.60 17.12 -7.73
N GLY A 22 -4.95 17.54 -6.65
CA GLY A 22 -5.62 18.09 -5.46
C GLY A 22 -6.22 17.06 -4.51
N SER A 23 -6.09 15.76 -4.81
CA SER A 23 -6.61 14.66 -3.98
C SER A 23 -5.55 14.02 -3.08
N ASP A 24 -4.49 14.74 -2.72
CA ASP A 24 -3.36 14.21 -1.95
C ASP A 24 -3.79 13.68 -0.58
N GLN A 25 -4.72 14.38 0.09
CA GLN A 25 -5.24 13.96 1.40
C GLN A 25 -6.08 12.68 1.31
N PHE A 26 -6.85 12.51 0.23
CA PHE A 26 -7.54 11.25 -0.04
C PHE A 26 -6.54 10.12 -0.27
N LEU A 27 -5.50 10.38 -1.05
CA LEU A 27 -4.48 9.40 -1.38
C LEU A 27 -3.69 8.97 -0.14
N LEU A 28 -3.29 9.90 0.74
CA LEU A 28 -2.65 9.58 2.01
C LEU A 28 -3.56 8.76 2.94
N ASN A 29 -4.82 9.18 3.12
CA ASN A 29 -5.76 8.49 4.00
C ASN A 29 -6.03 7.06 3.51
N THR A 30 -6.15 6.90 2.19
CA THR A 30 -6.33 5.60 1.54
C THR A 30 -5.13 4.69 1.76
N VAL A 31 -3.91 5.18 1.54
CA VAL A 31 -2.66 4.44 1.79
C VAL A 31 -2.55 4.04 3.27
N GLN A 32 -2.84 4.94 4.20
CA GLN A 32 -2.73 4.66 5.64
C GLN A 32 -3.73 3.59 6.10
N LYS A 33 -4.98 3.64 5.60
CA LYS A 33 -5.99 2.63 5.88
C LYS A 33 -5.61 1.27 5.30
N MET A 34 -5.17 1.24 4.04
CA MET A 34 -4.77 -0.02 3.38
C MET A 34 -3.54 -0.63 4.02
N HIS A 35 -2.53 0.18 4.39
CA HIS A 35 -1.37 -0.30 5.12
C HIS A 35 -1.78 -0.96 6.44
N SER A 36 -2.67 -0.32 7.20
CA SER A 36 -3.13 -0.83 8.50
C SER A 36 -3.90 -2.15 8.37
N SER A 37 -4.70 -2.31 7.31
CA SER A 37 -5.40 -3.55 7.01
C SER A 37 -4.44 -4.66 6.61
N LEU A 38 -3.56 -4.36 5.66
CA LEU A 38 -2.67 -5.38 5.06
C LEU A 38 -1.57 -5.82 6.02
N ALA A 39 -1.05 -4.93 6.88
CA ALA A 39 -0.12 -5.32 7.95
C ALA A 39 -0.77 -6.32 8.93
N GLY A 40 -2.09 -6.25 9.13
CA GLY A 40 -2.83 -7.21 9.93
C GLY A 40 -2.93 -8.60 9.30
N GLU A 41 -3.06 -8.68 7.96
CA GLU A 41 -3.19 -9.96 7.22
C GLU A 41 -1.84 -10.58 6.82
N ALA A 42 -0.82 -9.75 6.55
CA ALA A 42 0.52 -10.21 6.14
C ALA A 42 1.27 -11.00 7.24
N THR A 43 0.75 -11.05 8.47
CA THR A 43 1.35 -11.82 9.58
C THR A 43 0.98 -13.32 9.52
N THR A 44 0.18 -13.77 8.54
CA THR A 44 -0.36 -15.15 8.50
C THR A 44 0.12 -16.01 7.33
N PHE A 45 1.21 -15.65 6.64
CA PHE A 45 1.78 -16.48 5.56
C PHE A 45 3.24 -16.81 5.80
#